data_AF-A6K468-F1
#
_entry.id   AF-A6K468-F1
#
_cell.length_a   1.000
_cell.length_b   1.000
_cell.length_c   1.000
_cell.angle_alpha   90.00
_cell.angle_beta   90.00
_cell.angle_gamma   90.00
#
_symmetry.space_group_name_H-M   'P 1'
#
loop_
_entity.id
_entity.type
_entity.pdbx_description
1 polymer ?
#
loop_
_entity_poly.entity_id
_entity_poly.type
_entity_poly.pdbx_seq_one_letter_code
_entity_poly.pdbx_strand_id
1 'polypeptide(L)'
;MLEVAVQNAKAYLLSTSSKSGLNLYDHLSKVLTKILDERPVDAVDVVENISQDVKMSHFDKKLDTLHNENEMLPAYELAETQKALFLQGHLEGADSELEEEIGRCNWFNPTQKDEEEEEEDEEKGEEPDYVEQEVGPPLLTPISEDLEIQNIPSWTTRLSSNLVPQYAIAVLRSNLWPGAYAFSNGKKFENLYIGWGHKYSVENYTPPGPPPVYQEYPSGPEIAEMDDPSVEEEQAFRITQEAAALSAEENEETEDEDNDD
;
A
#
# COMPACT_ATOMS: atom_id res chain seq x y z
N MET A 1 -26.93 -11.89 -69.47
CA MET A 1 -27.30 -12.55 -68.20
C MET A 1 -26.08 -12.91 -67.35
N LEU A 2 -25.07 -13.59 -67.92
CA LEU A 2 -23.87 -13.99 -67.16
C LEU A 2 -23.08 -12.80 -66.58
N GLU A 3 -22.88 -11.75 -67.37
CA GLU A 3 -22.12 -10.56 -66.97
C GLU A 3 -22.78 -9.78 -65.82
N VAL A 4 -24.11 -9.66 -65.85
CA VAL A 4 -24.90 -9.07 -64.75
C VAL A 4 -24.78 -9.91 -63.48
N ALA A 5 -24.79 -11.24 -63.60
CA ALA A 5 -24.59 -12.12 -62.45
C ALA A 5 -23.19 -11.98 -61.83
N VAL A 6 -22.15 -11.83 -62.66
CA VAL A 6 -20.77 -11.58 -62.19
C VAL A 6 -20.66 -10.23 -61.49
N GLN A 7 -21.28 -9.18 -62.02
CA GLN A 7 -21.29 -7.87 -61.37
C GLN A 7 -22.02 -7.90 -60.02
N ASN A 8 -23.16 -8.57 -59.94
CA ASN A 8 -23.89 -8.74 -58.69
C ASN A 8 -23.08 -9.53 -57.65
N ALA A 9 -22.39 -10.60 -58.07
CA ALA A 9 -21.50 -11.37 -57.18
C ALA A 9 -20.34 -10.52 -56.66
N LYS A 10 -19.71 -9.72 -57.53
CA LYS A 10 -18.64 -8.79 -57.12
C LYS A 10 -19.13 -7.76 -56.10
N ALA A 11 -20.30 -7.15 -56.36
CA ALA A 11 -20.89 -6.19 -55.44
C ALA A 11 -21.18 -6.82 -54.06
N TYR A 12 -21.65 -8.07 -54.03
CA TYR A 12 -21.85 -8.81 -52.79
C TYR A 12 -20.55 -9.07 -52.03
N LEU A 13 -19.47 -9.50 -52.71
CA LEU A 13 -18.17 -9.77 -52.09
C LEU A 13 -17.44 -8.50 -51.61
N LEU A 14 -17.76 -7.34 -52.20
CA LEU A 14 -17.26 -6.03 -51.78
C LEU A 14 -18.01 -5.46 -50.57
N SER A 15 -19.08 -6.10 -50.11
CA SER A 15 -19.73 -5.70 -48.86
C SER A 15 -18.76 -5.83 -47.69
N THR A 16 -18.66 -4.78 -46.88
CA THR A 16 -17.78 -4.73 -45.72
C THR A 16 -18.44 -5.39 -44.52
N SER A 17 -17.66 -6.16 -43.77
CA SER A 17 -18.09 -6.72 -42.49
C SER A 17 -18.19 -5.63 -41.43
N SER A 18 -19.31 -5.55 -40.72
CA SER A 18 -19.48 -4.65 -39.58
C SER A 18 -18.58 -4.99 -38.38
N LYS A 19 -18.05 -6.21 -38.32
CA LYS A 19 -17.22 -6.68 -37.19
C LYS A 19 -15.72 -6.47 -37.42
N SER A 20 -15.25 -6.75 -38.63
CA SER A 20 -13.81 -6.75 -38.95
C SER A 20 -13.40 -5.59 -39.86
N GLY A 21 -14.35 -4.83 -40.42
CA GLY A 21 -14.08 -3.77 -41.40
C GLY A 21 -13.56 -4.26 -42.76
N LEU A 22 -13.26 -5.56 -42.89
CA LEU A 22 -12.75 -6.18 -44.12
C LEU A 22 -13.89 -6.52 -45.08
N ASN A 23 -13.65 -6.33 -46.38
CA ASN A 23 -14.46 -6.92 -47.44
C ASN A 23 -13.83 -8.24 -47.91
N LEU A 24 -14.67 -9.16 -48.40
CA LEU A 24 -14.23 -10.51 -48.78
C LEU A 24 -13.44 -10.50 -50.09
N TYR A 25 -13.81 -9.62 -51.03
CA TYR A 25 -13.16 -9.50 -52.33
C TYR A 25 -11.67 -9.13 -52.22
N ASP A 26 -11.34 -8.09 -51.46
CA ASP A 26 -9.96 -7.61 -51.27
C ASP A 26 -9.15 -8.61 -50.43
N HIS A 27 -9.77 -9.24 -49.43
CA HIS A 27 -9.10 -10.28 -48.63
C HIS A 27 -8.67 -11.45 -49.52
N LEU A 28 -9.61 -12.03 -50.27
CA LEU A 28 -9.30 -13.14 -51.18
C LEU A 28 -8.34 -12.72 -52.30
N SER A 29 -8.46 -11.49 -52.81
CA SER A 29 -7.51 -10.95 -53.80
C SER A 29 -6.10 -10.93 -53.23
N LYS A 30 -5.89 -10.43 -52.01
CA LYS A 30 -4.58 -10.39 -51.35
C LYS A 30 -4.02 -11.79 -51.09
N VAL A 31 -4.86 -12.73 -50.65
CA VAL A 31 -4.46 -14.14 -50.44
C VAL A 31 -4.02 -14.77 -51.75
N LEU A 32 -4.79 -14.60 -52.83
CA LEU A 32 -4.44 -15.12 -54.15
C LEU A 32 -3.16 -14.47 -54.70
N THR A 33 -2.98 -13.16 -54.55
CA THR A 33 -1.74 -12.48 -54.91
C THR A 33 -0.55 -13.08 -54.16
N LYS A 34 -0.66 -13.26 -52.85
CA LYS A 34 0.41 -13.85 -52.02
C LYS A 34 0.75 -15.29 -52.43
N ILE A 35 -0.25 -16.12 -52.76
CA ILE A 35 -0.02 -17.48 -53.27
C ILE A 35 0.71 -17.47 -54.62
N LEU A 36 0.33 -16.56 -55.52
CA LEU A 36 0.94 -16.44 -56.84
C LEU A 36 2.39 -15.92 -56.78
N ASP A 37 2.70 -15.09 -55.78
CA ASP A 37 4.03 -14.55 -55.53
C ASP A 37 4.95 -15.57 -54.86
N GLU A 38 4.48 -16.25 -53.81
CA GLU A 38 5.29 -17.20 -53.02
C GLU A 38 5.42 -18.58 -53.69
N ARG A 39 4.48 -18.95 -54.57
CA ARG A 39 4.42 -20.24 -55.27
C ARG A 39 4.75 -21.44 -54.38
N PRO A 40 3.98 -21.66 -53.30
CA PRO A 40 4.18 -22.81 -52.43
C PRO A 40 3.96 -24.12 -53.20
N VAL A 41 4.69 -25.17 -52.79
CA VAL A 41 4.61 -26.51 -53.40
C VAL A 41 3.19 -27.08 -53.32
N ASP A 42 2.57 -26.98 -52.13
CA ASP A 42 1.22 -27.47 -51.86
C ASP A 42 0.28 -26.32 -51.45
N ALA A 43 -0.10 -25.49 -52.43
CA ALA A 43 -0.92 -24.29 -52.20
C ALA A 43 -2.25 -24.56 -51.50
N VAL A 44 -2.85 -25.74 -51.69
CA VAL A 44 -4.13 -26.13 -51.07
C VAL A 44 -4.00 -26.29 -49.56
N ASP A 45 -2.87 -26.82 -49.09
CA ASP A 45 -2.66 -27.09 -47.66
C ASP A 45 -2.24 -25.83 -46.90
N VAL A 46 -1.57 -24.88 -47.57
CA VAL A 46 -1.09 -23.65 -46.94
C VAL A 46 -2.03 -22.45 -47.09
N VAL A 47 -3.12 -22.56 -47.86
CA VAL A 47 -4.04 -21.44 -48.14
C VAL A 47 -4.63 -20.81 -46.88
N GLU A 48 -4.93 -21.61 -45.85
CA GLU A 48 -5.51 -21.09 -44.60
C GLU A 48 -4.46 -20.31 -43.79
N ASN A 49 -3.21 -20.79 -43.77
CA ASN A 49 -2.11 -20.07 -43.11
C ASN A 49 -1.84 -18.73 -43.81
N ILE A 50 -1.83 -18.73 -45.16
CA ILE A 50 -1.66 -17.51 -45.95
C ILE A 50 -2.84 -16.54 -45.72
N SER A 51 -4.06 -17.06 -45.62
CA SER A 51 -5.27 -16.29 -45.27
C SER A 51 -5.16 -15.67 -43.87
N GLN A 52 -4.62 -16.42 -42.90
CA GLN A 52 -4.38 -15.92 -41.55
C GLN A 52 -3.35 -14.79 -41.54
N ASP A 53 -2.22 -14.96 -42.23
CA ASP A 53 -1.18 -13.94 -42.32
C ASP A 53 -1.69 -12.63 -42.92
N VAL A 54 -2.52 -12.71 -43.97
CA VAL A 54 -3.13 -11.53 -44.61
C VAL A 54 -4.12 -10.82 -43.68
N LYS A 55 -4.86 -11.56 -42.85
CA LYS A 55 -5.71 -10.95 -41.81
C LYS A 55 -4.88 -10.29 -40.71
N MET A 56 -3.78 -10.93 -40.30
CA MET A 56 -2.89 -10.40 -39.27
C MET A 56 -2.13 -9.15 -39.74
N SER A 57 -1.72 -9.09 -41.00
CA SER A 57 -1.01 -7.93 -41.55
C SER A 57 -1.89 -6.71 -41.73
N HIS A 58 -3.20 -6.90 -41.90
CA HIS A 58 -4.16 -5.79 -41.90
C HIS A 58 -4.44 -5.25 -40.50
N PHE A 59 -4.21 -6.07 -39.47
CA PHE A 59 -4.26 -5.65 -38.09
C PHE A 59 -2.98 -4.86 -37.77
N ASP A 60 -2.92 -3.61 -38.23
CA ASP A 60 -1.89 -2.68 -37.78
C ASP A 60 -1.99 -2.59 -36.25
N LYS A 61 -0.87 -2.93 -35.58
CA LYS A 61 -0.64 -2.79 -34.14
C LYS A 61 -0.69 -1.32 -33.72
N LYS A 62 -1.81 -0.64 -33.90
CA LYS A 62 -1.98 0.73 -33.39
C LYS A 62 -2.50 0.76 -31.95
N LEU A 63 -2.55 -0.38 -31.27
CA LEU A 63 -3.03 -0.48 -29.89
C LEU A 63 -2.17 -1.45 -29.10
N ASP A 64 -0.85 -1.19 -29.04
CA ASP A 64 -0.26 -1.15 -27.70
C ASP A 64 -0.96 0.01 -26.98
N THR A 65 -2.11 -0.29 -26.38
CA THR A 65 -2.99 0.64 -25.65
C THR A 65 -2.61 0.71 -24.18
N LEU A 66 -1.49 0.11 -23.82
CA LEU A 66 -0.84 0.41 -22.57
C LEU A 66 -0.13 1.76 -22.77
N HIS A 67 -0.90 2.84 -22.67
CA HIS A 67 -0.33 4.13 -22.34
C HIS A 67 0.37 3.97 -20.98
N ASN A 68 1.66 3.68 -21.01
CA ASN A 68 2.58 3.99 -19.93
C ASN A 68 3.09 5.43 -20.11
N GLU A 69 2.26 6.31 -20.68
CA GLU A 69 2.47 7.74 -20.56
C GLU A 69 1.99 8.09 -19.16
N ASN A 70 2.92 8.04 -18.20
CA ASN A 70 2.75 8.67 -16.92
C ASN A 70 2.65 10.18 -17.20
N GLU A 71 1.44 10.66 -17.46
CA GLU A 71 1.16 12.09 -17.51
C GLU A 71 1.45 12.64 -16.13
N MET A 72 2.61 13.29 -16.00
CA MET A 72 3.03 14.01 -14.81
C MET A 72 2.08 15.19 -14.62
N LEU A 73 0.93 14.92 -13.99
CA LEU A 73 -0.05 15.93 -13.67
C LEU A 73 0.58 16.94 -12.70
N PRO A 74 0.22 18.24 -12.76
CA PRO A 74 0.69 19.23 -11.79
C PRO A 74 0.45 18.84 -10.32
N ALA A 75 -0.55 17.99 -10.07
CA ALA A 75 -0.83 17.43 -8.75
C ALA A 75 0.28 16.50 -8.23
N TYR A 76 0.97 15.78 -9.13
CA TYR A 76 2.09 14.90 -8.76
C TYR A 76 3.30 15.71 -8.30
N GLU A 77 3.61 16.82 -8.97
CA GLU A 77 4.69 17.74 -8.56
C GLU A 77 4.40 18.36 -7.18
N LEU A 78 3.14 18.76 -6.97
CA LEU A 78 2.68 19.29 -5.69
C LEU A 78 2.79 18.23 -4.58
N ALA A 79 2.42 16.98 -4.87
CA ALA A 79 2.57 15.86 -3.94
C ALA A 79 4.04 15.53 -3.63
N GLU A 80 4.96 15.56 -4.60
CA GLU A 80 6.39 15.35 -4.33
C GLU A 80 6.97 16.45 -3.44
N THR A 81 6.58 17.71 -3.62
CA THR A 81 7.03 18.80 -2.74
C THR A 81 6.47 18.67 -1.33
N GLN A 82 5.21 18.22 -1.19
CA GLN A 82 4.55 18.06 0.10
C GLN A 82 4.96 16.78 0.84
N LYS A 83 5.48 15.76 0.14
CA LYS A 83 5.95 14.49 0.73
C LYS A 83 6.97 14.72 1.86
N ALA A 84 7.83 15.73 1.74
CA ALA A 84 8.82 16.07 2.77
C ALA A 84 8.18 16.55 4.09
N LEU A 85 7.01 17.18 4.03
CA LEU A 85 6.29 17.67 5.22
C LEU A 85 5.69 16.52 6.04
N PHE A 86 5.26 15.45 5.37
CA PHE A 86 4.70 14.26 6.04
C PHE A 86 5.78 13.36 6.68
N LEU A 87 7.01 13.39 6.17
CA LEU A 87 8.13 12.64 6.76
C LEU A 87 8.69 13.29 8.03
N GLN A 88 8.48 14.60 8.22
CA GLN A 88 9.05 15.33 9.36
C GLN A 88 8.11 15.38 10.58
N GLY A 89 6.83 15.02 10.43
CA GLY A 89 5.82 15.10 11.49
C GLY A 89 5.64 13.85 12.34
N HIS A 90 6.40 12.77 12.13
CA HIS A 90 6.22 11.50 12.84
C HIS A 90 7.22 11.30 14.00
N LEU A 91 7.60 12.38 14.69
CA LEU A 91 8.49 12.32 15.86
C LEU A 91 7.86 12.79 17.17
N GLU A 92 6.53 12.95 17.24
CA GLU A 92 5.86 13.23 18.52
C GLU A 92 4.54 12.47 18.63
N GLY A 93 4.59 11.41 19.42
CA GLY A 93 3.52 10.95 20.33
C GLY A 93 2.14 10.73 19.73
N ALA A 94 1.87 9.50 19.32
CA ALA A 94 0.53 8.95 19.40
C ALA A 94 0.63 7.44 19.59
N ASP A 95 0.53 7.01 20.85
CA ASP A 95 0.15 5.65 21.20
C ASP A 95 -1.23 5.40 20.56
N SER A 96 -1.23 4.71 19.43
CA SER A 96 -2.40 4.00 18.93
C SER A 96 -2.08 2.53 19.06
N GLU A 97 -2.51 1.95 20.17
CA GLU A 97 -2.77 0.52 20.34
C GLU A 97 -3.80 0.08 19.29
N LEU A 98 -3.32 -0.08 18.06
CA LEU A 98 -3.95 -0.82 16.99
C LEU A 98 -2.77 -1.46 16.28
N GLU A 99 -2.41 -2.68 16.70
CA GLU A 99 -1.45 -3.59 16.04
C GLU A 99 -1.02 -3.03 14.67
N GLU A 100 -0.02 -2.16 14.67
CA GLU A 100 0.42 -1.48 13.45
C GLU A 100 1.25 -2.51 12.72
N GLU A 101 0.60 -3.33 11.88
CA GLU A 101 1.29 -4.11 10.86
C GLU A 101 2.28 -3.14 10.21
N ILE A 102 3.58 -3.45 10.29
CA ILE A 102 4.69 -2.49 10.16
C ILE A 102 4.77 -1.85 8.75
N GLY A 103 3.85 -2.20 7.84
CA GLY A 103 3.67 -1.59 6.52
C GLY A 103 4.89 -1.77 5.60
N ARG A 104 5.83 -2.61 6.01
CA ARG A 104 7.14 -2.83 5.40
C ARG A 104 7.39 -4.31 5.19
N CYS A 105 8.24 -4.63 4.22
CA CYS A 105 8.64 -6.02 3.96
C CYS A 105 9.65 -6.55 4.99
N ASN A 106 10.32 -5.68 5.73
CA ASN A 106 11.28 -6.04 6.77
C ASN A 106 10.87 -5.36 8.07
N TRP A 107 10.87 -6.14 9.13
CA TRP A 107 10.66 -5.63 10.49
C TRP A 107 11.73 -4.59 10.83
N PHE A 108 11.32 -3.49 11.45
CA PHE A 108 12.19 -2.40 11.90
C PHE A 108 12.03 -2.25 13.41
N ASN A 109 13.14 -2.32 14.15
CA ASN A 109 13.15 -2.03 15.59
C ASN A 109 13.42 -0.54 15.83
N PRO A 110 12.48 0.23 16.41
CA PRO A 110 12.72 1.61 16.79
C PRO A 110 13.67 1.75 17.99
N THR A 111 13.72 0.75 18.88
CA THR A 111 14.48 0.80 20.15
C THR A 111 15.76 -0.03 20.06
N GLN A 112 16.62 0.22 19.08
CA GLN A 112 18.01 -0.25 19.17
C GLN A 112 18.70 0.55 20.28
N LYS A 113 18.57 0.08 21.54
CA LYS A 113 19.47 0.52 22.61
C LYS A 113 20.85 -0.06 22.28
N ASP A 114 21.85 0.79 22.22
CA ASP A 114 23.25 0.36 22.13
C ASP A 114 23.56 -0.48 23.39
N GLU A 115 24.10 -1.70 23.22
CA GLU A 115 24.38 -2.66 24.31
C GLU A 115 25.34 -2.11 25.40
N GLU A 116 25.92 -0.91 25.22
CA GLU A 116 26.84 -0.27 26.16
C GLU A 116 26.15 0.66 27.20
N GLU A 117 24.88 1.04 27.02
CA GLU A 117 24.14 1.93 27.96
C GLU A 117 23.23 1.19 28.95
N GLU A 118 23.23 -0.15 28.97
CA GLU A 118 22.35 -0.94 29.85
C GLU A 118 22.81 -1.03 31.31
N GLU A 119 24.00 -0.54 31.70
CA GLU A 119 24.50 -0.66 33.08
C GLU A 119 24.07 0.45 34.06
N GLU A 120 23.37 1.53 33.64
CA GLU A 120 23.06 2.66 34.56
C GLU A 120 21.58 3.03 34.77
N ASP A 121 20.60 2.35 34.15
CA ASP A 121 19.18 2.72 34.29
C ASP A 121 18.28 1.57 34.77
N GLU A 122 18.61 0.97 35.92
CA GLU A 122 17.79 -0.04 36.61
C GLU A 122 16.61 0.54 37.42
N GLU A 123 16.28 1.84 37.32
CA GLU A 123 15.24 2.46 38.17
C GLU A 123 14.17 3.25 37.39
N LYS A 124 13.47 2.59 36.46
CA LYS A 124 12.03 2.78 36.19
C LYS A 124 11.55 1.74 35.18
N GLY A 125 10.99 0.65 35.69
CA GLY A 125 10.26 -0.31 34.87
C GLY A 125 8.95 0.28 34.37
N GLU A 126 8.98 1.01 33.27
CA GLU A 126 7.91 0.91 32.28
C GLU A 126 8.22 -0.36 31.49
N GLU A 127 7.32 -1.34 31.50
CA GLU A 127 7.43 -2.49 30.61
C GLU A 127 7.54 -1.91 29.18
N PRO A 128 8.68 -2.05 28.48
CA PRO A 128 8.75 -1.57 27.12
C PRO A 128 7.67 -2.33 26.36
N ASP A 129 6.78 -1.60 25.68
CA ASP A 129 5.72 -2.18 24.88
C ASP A 129 6.38 -3.04 23.78
N TYR A 130 6.60 -4.32 24.07
CA TYR A 130 7.32 -5.22 23.20
C TYR A 130 6.39 -5.57 22.06
N VAL A 131 6.42 -4.76 21.01
CA VAL A 131 5.83 -5.10 19.73
C VAL A 131 6.49 -6.40 19.28
N GLU A 132 5.75 -7.51 19.39
CA GLU A 132 6.25 -8.84 19.05
C GLU A 132 6.78 -8.82 17.61
N GLN A 133 7.96 -9.42 17.39
CA GLN A 133 8.56 -9.40 16.06
C GLN A 133 7.66 -10.16 15.07
N GLU A 134 7.02 -9.42 14.16
CA GLU A 134 6.28 -10.01 13.04
C GLU A 134 7.24 -10.75 12.11
N VAL A 135 7.25 -12.09 12.18
CA VAL A 135 8.00 -12.94 11.27
C VAL A 135 7.06 -13.52 10.22
N GLY A 136 7.16 -12.98 9.00
CA GLY A 136 6.42 -13.48 7.84
C GLY A 136 6.86 -14.88 7.37
N PRO A 137 6.07 -15.52 6.49
CA PRO A 137 6.44 -16.80 5.88
C PRO A 137 7.70 -16.66 4.99
N PRO A 138 8.42 -17.76 4.73
CA PRO A 138 9.62 -17.73 3.89
C PRO A 138 9.32 -17.31 2.44
N LEU A 139 10.37 -16.87 1.73
CA LEU A 139 10.22 -16.60 0.30
C LEU A 139 9.86 -17.89 -0.46
N LEU A 140 8.95 -17.75 -1.43
CA LEU A 140 8.45 -18.86 -2.26
C LEU A 140 7.56 -19.87 -1.51
N THR A 141 6.91 -19.45 -0.42
CA THR A 141 5.82 -20.22 0.19
C THR A 141 4.73 -20.53 -0.84
N PRO A 142 4.26 -21.78 -0.92
CA PRO A 142 3.21 -22.16 -1.86
C PRO A 142 1.88 -21.53 -1.46
N ILE A 143 1.09 -21.14 -2.48
CA ILE A 143 -0.24 -20.54 -2.29
C ILE A 143 -1.27 -21.44 -1.58
N SER A 144 -0.93 -22.71 -1.35
CA SER A 144 -1.75 -23.64 -0.57
C SER A 144 -1.66 -23.40 0.94
N GLU A 145 -0.64 -22.68 1.40
CA GLU A 145 -0.44 -22.30 2.80
C GLU A 145 -1.00 -20.90 3.12
N ASP A 146 -1.55 -20.20 2.12
CA ASP A 146 -2.19 -18.91 2.28
C ASP A 146 -3.44 -19.02 3.17
N LEU A 147 -3.65 -18.00 4.02
CA LEU A 147 -4.80 -17.94 4.95
C LEU A 147 -6.15 -18.00 4.23
N GLU A 148 -7.05 -18.82 4.76
CA GLU A 148 -8.42 -18.94 4.26
C GLU A 148 -9.31 -17.78 4.71
N ILE A 149 -10.27 -17.41 3.86
CA ILE A 149 -11.26 -16.36 4.13
C ILE A 149 -12.53 -17.05 4.61
N GLN A 150 -12.74 -17.12 5.94
CA GLN A 150 -13.94 -17.74 6.53
C GLN A 150 -14.27 -19.13 5.96
N ASN A 151 -13.26 -20.01 5.88
CA ASN A 151 -13.30 -21.37 5.29
C ASN A 151 -13.38 -21.42 3.75
N ILE A 152 -13.12 -20.31 3.06
CA ILE A 152 -12.94 -20.27 1.61
C ILE A 152 -11.43 -20.18 1.33
N PRO A 153 -10.86 -21.04 0.48
CA PRO A 153 -9.45 -20.94 0.14
C PRO A 153 -9.14 -19.57 -0.49
N SER A 154 -7.97 -19.03 -0.19
CA SER A 154 -7.44 -17.78 -0.75
C SER A 154 -7.38 -17.79 -2.28
N TRP A 155 -7.21 -18.97 -2.89
CA TRP A 155 -7.13 -19.17 -4.34
C TRP A 155 -8.10 -20.24 -4.83
N THR A 156 -8.67 -20.02 -6.03
CA THR A 156 -9.48 -21.02 -6.74
C THR A 156 -8.82 -21.40 -8.06
N THR A 157 -8.64 -22.70 -8.27
CA THR A 157 -8.10 -23.27 -9.51
C THR A 157 -9.21 -23.58 -10.50
N ARG A 158 -8.96 -23.31 -11.79
CA ARG A 158 -9.85 -23.65 -12.92
C ARG A 158 -9.03 -24.04 -14.15
N LEU A 159 -9.61 -24.91 -14.97
CA LEU A 159 -9.11 -25.17 -16.32
C LEU A 159 -9.82 -24.26 -17.33
N SER A 160 -9.12 -23.85 -18.38
CA SER A 160 -9.73 -23.05 -19.45
C SER A 160 -10.76 -23.82 -20.28
N SER A 161 -10.56 -25.13 -20.46
CA SER A 161 -11.45 -25.98 -21.25
C SER A 161 -11.50 -27.39 -20.69
N ASN A 162 -12.71 -27.91 -20.51
CA ASN A 162 -12.94 -29.30 -20.15
C ASN A 162 -13.10 -30.20 -21.40
N LEU A 163 -13.24 -29.62 -22.58
CA LEU A 163 -13.51 -30.35 -23.82
C LEU A 163 -12.25 -31.02 -24.38
N VAL A 164 -11.11 -30.32 -24.30
CA VAL A 164 -9.82 -30.82 -24.79
C VAL A 164 -8.75 -30.56 -23.73
N PRO A 165 -8.67 -31.40 -22.67
CA PRO A 165 -7.78 -31.17 -21.53
C PRO A 165 -6.29 -31.08 -21.91
N GLN A 166 -5.88 -31.76 -22.99
CA GLN A 166 -4.49 -31.76 -23.48
C GLN A 166 -3.98 -30.37 -23.91
N TYR A 167 -4.86 -29.44 -24.26
CA TYR A 167 -4.51 -28.06 -24.62
C TYR A 167 -5.10 -27.04 -23.62
N ALA A 168 -5.67 -27.53 -22.52
CA ALA A 168 -6.21 -26.66 -21.49
C ALA A 168 -5.07 -25.98 -20.72
N ILE A 169 -5.28 -24.72 -20.35
CA ILE A 169 -4.38 -23.97 -19.48
C ILE A 169 -4.92 -24.00 -18.06
N ALA A 170 -4.02 -24.01 -17.08
CA ALA A 170 -4.37 -23.87 -15.68
C ALA A 170 -4.49 -22.39 -15.35
N VAL A 171 -5.61 -22.01 -14.73
CA VAL A 171 -5.89 -20.64 -14.29
C VAL A 171 -6.18 -20.65 -12.80
N LEU A 172 -5.48 -19.80 -12.08
CA LEU A 172 -5.66 -19.49 -10.66
C LEU A 172 -6.32 -18.12 -10.55
N ARG A 173 -7.32 -18.03 -9.68
CA ARG A 173 -8.01 -16.78 -9.35
C ARG A 173 -7.88 -16.53 -7.85
N SER A 174 -7.47 -15.32 -7.46
CA SER A 174 -7.52 -14.92 -6.05
C SER A 174 -8.96 -14.65 -5.61
N ASN A 175 -9.31 -15.19 -4.46
CA ASN A 175 -10.56 -14.89 -3.76
C ASN A 175 -10.40 -13.69 -2.84
N LEU A 176 -9.21 -13.45 -2.28
CA LEU A 176 -8.91 -12.29 -1.43
C LEU A 176 -8.87 -10.99 -2.22
N TRP A 177 -8.34 -11.02 -3.43
CA TRP A 177 -8.25 -9.87 -4.32
C TRP A 177 -8.98 -10.15 -5.63
N PRO A 178 -10.30 -9.94 -5.69
CA PRO A 178 -11.10 -10.20 -6.88
C PRO A 178 -10.57 -9.39 -8.06
N GLY A 179 -10.10 -10.09 -9.09
CA GLY A 179 -9.44 -9.50 -10.24
C GLY A 179 -7.99 -9.94 -10.42
N ALA A 180 -7.37 -10.54 -9.41
CA ALA A 180 -6.05 -11.15 -9.54
C ALA A 180 -6.15 -12.56 -10.15
N TYR A 181 -5.43 -12.78 -11.24
CA TYR A 181 -5.34 -14.03 -11.95
C TYR A 181 -3.88 -14.40 -12.19
N ALA A 182 -3.59 -15.70 -12.08
CA ALA A 182 -2.35 -16.28 -12.54
C ALA A 182 -2.69 -17.42 -13.51
N PHE A 183 -1.96 -17.55 -14.61
CA PHE A 183 -2.16 -18.69 -15.51
C PHE A 183 -0.84 -19.30 -15.93
N SER A 184 -0.88 -20.58 -16.29
CA SER A 184 0.29 -21.28 -16.83
C SER A 184 -0.08 -22.09 -18.08
N ASN A 185 0.82 -22.04 -19.06
CA ASN A 185 0.80 -22.83 -20.28
C ASN A 185 2.20 -23.40 -20.53
N GLY A 186 2.47 -24.59 -19.99
CA GLY A 186 3.77 -25.25 -20.07
C GLY A 186 4.85 -24.44 -19.36
N LYS A 187 5.75 -23.82 -20.12
CA LYS A 187 6.87 -22.99 -19.60
C LYS A 187 6.55 -21.50 -19.49
N LYS A 188 5.40 -21.07 -20.00
CA LYS A 188 4.96 -19.67 -19.93
C LYS A 188 3.97 -19.54 -18.78
N PHE A 189 4.18 -18.56 -17.92
CA PHE A 189 3.25 -18.19 -16.88
C PHE A 189 3.24 -16.68 -16.77
N GLU A 190 2.09 -16.11 -16.44
CA GLU A 190 1.94 -14.68 -16.22
C GLU A 190 0.92 -14.43 -15.12
N ASN A 191 1.08 -13.29 -14.45
CA ASN A 191 0.17 -12.81 -13.42
C ASN A 191 -0.43 -11.49 -13.87
N LEU A 192 -1.74 -11.34 -13.68
CA LEU A 192 -2.49 -10.18 -14.15
C LEU A 192 -3.50 -9.77 -13.08
N TYR A 193 -3.62 -8.46 -12.85
CA TYR A 193 -4.69 -7.89 -12.04
C TYR A 193 -5.59 -7.02 -12.90
N ILE A 194 -6.89 -7.34 -12.92
CA ILE A 194 -7.93 -6.49 -13.51
C ILE A 194 -9.08 -6.41 -12.50
N GLY A 195 -9.18 -5.28 -11.81
CA GLY A 195 -10.19 -5.08 -10.78
C GLY A 195 -10.14 -3.68 -10.20
N TRP A 196 -10.92 -3.49 -9.13
CA TRP A 196 -11.13 -2.17 -8.51
C TRP A 196 -10.10 -1.83 -7.42
N GLY A 197 -9.18 -2.72 -7.07
CA GLY A 197 -8.28 -2.55 -5.94
C GLY A 197 -8.95 -2.71 -4.57
N HIS A 198 -10.11 -3.37 -4.51
CA HIS A 198 -10.81 -3.64 -3.26
C HIS A 198 -10.52 -5.05 -2.75
N LYS A 199 -10.01 -5.14 -1.51
CA LYS A 199 -9.85 -6.41 -0.79
C LYS A 199 -11.23 -7.01 -0.57
N TYR A 200 -11.38 -8.29 -0.87
CA TYR A 200 -12.57 -9.03 -0.51
C TYR A 200 -12.62 -9.17 1.01
N SER A 201 -13.65 -8.59 1.60
CA SER A 201 -14.00 -8.76 3.00
C SER A 201 -15.44 -9.24 3.06
N VAL A 202 -15.72 -10.15 3.99
CA VAL A 202 -17.10 -10.57 4.27
C VAL A 202 -17.81 -9.51 5.11
N GLU A 203 -17.05 -8.79 5.92
CA GLU A 203 -17.53 -7.68 6.72
C GLU A 203 -17.50 -6.39 5.92
N ASN A 204 -18.53 -5.57 6.10
CA ASN A 204 -18.56 -4.23 5.53
C ASN A 204 -17.52 -3.35 6.23
N TYR A 205 -16.93 -2.44 5.46
CA TYR A 205 -16.07 -1.41 6.02
C TYR A 205 -16.85 -0.61 7.08
N THR A 206 -16.35 -0.68 8.32
CA THR A 206 -16.83 0.16 9.42
C THR A 206 -15.80 1.26 9.61
N PRO A 207 -16.18 2.54 9.40
CA PRO A 207 -15.24 3.64 9.58
C PRO A 207 -14.73 3.65 11.04
N PRO A 208 -13.45 3.92 11.28
CA PRO A 208 -12.92 4.00 12.63
C PRO A 208 -13.65 5.10 13.40
N GLY A 209 -13.82 4.87 14.71
CA GLY A 209 -14.36 5.88 15.61
C GLY A 209 -13.43 7.10 15.68
N PRO A 210 -13.94 8.25 16.16
CA PRO A 210 -13.06 9.37 16.47
C PRO A 210 -12.01 8.95 17.50
N PRO A 211 -10.79 9.51 17.45
CA PRO A 211 -9.76 9.21 18.43
C PRO A 211 -10.24 9.55 19.84
N PRO A 212 -9.73 8.85 20.87
CA PRO A 212 -10.04 9.19 22.25
C PRO A 212 -9.65 10.65 22.53
N VAL A 213 -10.45 11.32 23.34
CA VAL A 213 -10.12 12.67 23.80
C VAL A 213 -8.90 12.59 24.73
N TYR A 214 -7.98 13.53 24.58
CA TYR A 214 -6.84 13.63 25.49
C TYR A 214 -7.31 13.88 26.92
N GLN A 215 -6.66 13.22 27.86
CA GLN A 215 -6.90 13.43 29.28
C GLN A 215 -6.24 14.75 29.70
N GLU A 216 -6.91 15.49 30.57
CA GLU A 216 -6.34 16.69 31.17
C GLU A 216 -5.16 16.31 32.09
N TYR A 217 -4.25 17.26 32.30
CA TYR A 217 -3.14 17.06 33.22
C TYR A 217 -3.68 16.76 34.62
N PRO A 218 -3.22 15.69 35.29
CA PRO A 218 -3.73 15.32 36.60
C PRO A 218 -3.49 16.45 37.59
N SER A 219 -4.49 16.78 38.41
CA SER A 219 -4.34 17.83 39.42
C SER A 219 -3.39 17.39 40.54
N GLY A 220 -2.10 17.62 40.33
CA GLY A 220 -1.02 17.35 41.27
C GLY A 220 -0.74 18.52 42.21
N PRO A 221 0.09 18.30 43.25
CA PRO A 221 0.53 19.36 44.17
C PRO A 221 1.33 20.47 43.49
N GLU A 222 1.84 20.25 42.27
CA GLU A 222 2.51 21.27 41.46
C GLU A 222 1.56 22.36 40.94
N ILE A 223 0.28 22.05 40.77
CA ILE A 223 -0.74 22.99 40.27
C ILE A 223 -1.74 23.40 41.35
N ALA A 224 -1.65 22.80 42.55
CA ALA A 224 -2.47 23.18 43.69
C ALA A 224 -1.92 24.48 44.29
N GLU A 225 -2.69 25.56 44.19
CA GLU A 225 -2.40 26.82 44.87
C GLU A 225 -2.25 26.56 46.38
N MET A 226 -1.15 27.03 46.96
CA MET A 226 -0.93 26.92 48.41
C MET A 226 -1.94 27.80 49.14
N ASP A 227 -2.55 27.28 50.20
CA ASP A 227 -3.44 28.07 51.05
C ASP A 227 -2.68 29.28 51.64
N ASP A 228 -3.30 30.46 51.59
CA ASP A 228 -2.77 31.65 52.23
C ASP A 228 -2.56 31.42 53.74
N PRO A 229 -1.44 31.85 54.33
CA PRO A 229 -1.18 31.66 55.76
C PRO A 229 -2.25 32.35 56.60
N SER A 230 -2.64 31.72 57.72
CA SER A 230 -3.61 32.33 58.63
C SER A 230 -3.01 33.54 59.37
N VAL A 231 -3.88 34.43 59.85
CA VAL A 231 -3.47 35.62 60.62
C VAL A 231 -2.65 35.26 61.87
N GLU A 232 -2.95 34.12 62.50
CA GLU A 232 -2.26 33.63 63.69
C GLU A 232 -0.84 33.16 63.36
N GLU A 233 -0.66 32.45 62.24
CA GLU A 233 0.65 31.99 61.77
C GLU A 233 1.53 33.15 61.31
N GLU A 234 0.95 34.16 60.65
CA GLU A 234 1.67 35.37 60.25
C GLU A 234 2.18 36.14 61.48
N GLN A 235 1.35 36.25 62.53
CA GLN A 235 1.77 36.88 63.79
C GLN A 235 2.88 36.10 64.49
N ALA A 236 2.76 34.77 64.55
CA ALA A 236 3.80 33.91 65.13
C ALA A 236 5.12 34.01 64.37
N PHE A 237 5.07 34.06 63.04
CA PHE A 237 6.25 34.26 62.20
C PHE A 237 6.90 35.63 62.45
N ARG A 238 6.10 36.71 62.51
CA ARG A 238 6.60 38.05 62.83
C ARG A 238 7.27 38.10 64.20
N ILE A 239 6.65 37.52 65.23
CA ILE A 239 7.24 37.45 66.58
C ILE A 239 8.56 36.67 66.56
N THR A 240 8.62 35.56 65.81
CA THR A 240 9.82 34.74 65.70
C THR A 240 10.95 35.49 64.98
N GLN A 241 10.61 36.24 63.92
CA GLN A 241 11.55 37.06 63.17
C GLN A 241 12.06 38.27 63.98
N GLU A 242 11.18 38.92 64.75
CA GLU A 242 11.54 40.02 65.65
C GLU A 242 12.44 39.54 66.80
N ALA A 243 12.15 38.37 67.38
CA ALA A 243 13.02 37.74 68.37
C ALA A 243 14.39 37.35 67.78
N ALA A 244 14.44 36.86 66.55
CA ALA A 244 15.70 36.54 65.87
C ALA A 244 16.50 37.81 65.52
N ALA A 245 15.84 38.90 65.13
CA ALA A 245 16.48 40.19 64.87
C ALA A 245 17.03 40.82 66.15
N LEU A 246 16.26 40.82 67.23
CA LEU A 246 16.72 41.26 68.56
C LEU A 246 17.92 40.44 69.03
N SER A 247 17.90 39.12 68.85
CA SER A 247 19.03 38.25 69.19
C SER A 247 20.26 38.46 68.28
N ALA A 248 20.08 38.96 67.05
CA ALA A 248 21.18 39.30 66.16
C ALA A 248 21.78 40.68 66.51
N GLU A 249 20.94 41.67 66.81
CA GLU A 249 21.39 42.98 67.32
C GLU A 249 22.13 42.85 68.65
N GLU A 250 21.66 41.99 69.57
CA GLU A 250 22.34 41.73 70.85
C GLU A 250 23.70 41.05 70.65
N ASN A 251 23.86 40.20 69.61
CA ASN A 251 25.16 39.61 69.26
C ASN A 251 26.09 40.63 68.54
N GLU A 252 25.56 41.52 67.69
CA GLU A 252 26.34 42.59 67.05
C GLU A 252 26.80 43.65 68.08
N GLU A 253 25.99 44.01 69.08
CA GLU A 253 26.40 44.91 70.17
C GLU A 253 27.51 44.32 71.06
N THR A 254 27.63 42.98 71.14
CA THR A 254 28.71 42.33 71.89
C THR A 254 30.02 42.15 71.13
N GLU A 255 30.04 42.32 69.79
CA GLU A 255 31.28 42.24 69.00
C GLU A 255 32.04 43.59 68.90
N ASP A 256 31.40 44.71 69.22
CA ASP A 256 32.02 46.06 69.18
C ASP A 256 32.72 46.49 70.49
N GLU A 257 32.67 45.68 71.56
CA GLU A 257 33.34 46.00 72.85
C GLU A 257 34.77 45.41 73.01
N ASP A 258 35.29 44.63 72.05
CA ASP A 258 36.59 43.94 72.17
C ASP A 258 37.71 44.48 71.23
N ASN A 259 37.81 45.80 71.04
CA ASN A 259 38.95 46.40 70.30
C ASN A 259 39.50 47.72 70.89
N ASP A 260 39.87 47.68 72.18
CA ASP A 260 40.77 48.67 72.80
C ASP A 260 41.64 47.99 73.89
N ASP A 261 42.77 47.37 73.49
CA ASP A 261 44.08 47.35 74.22
C ASP A 261 45.25 46.91 73.31
#